data_AF-A0A2X3HJE0-F1
#
_entry.id   AF-A0A2X3HJE0-F1
#
_cell.length_a   1.000
_cell.length_b   1.000
_cell.length_c   1.000
_cell.angle_alpha   90.00
_cell.angle_beta   90.00
_cell.angle_gamma   90.00
#
_symmetry.space_group_name_H-M   'P 1'
#
loop_
_entity.id
_entity.type
_entity.pdbx_description
1 polymer ?
#
loop_
_entity_poly.entity_id
_entity_poly.type
_entity_poly.pdbx_seq_one_letter_code
_entity_poly.pdbx_strand_id
1 'polypeptide(L)'
;MLTNAEIRRTAKSTLQGHWGISIGVYLLSVIISSAVSSLLGWIPVIGWILGMLITGPISIGVVWFFLAISRQDEPDVSYMFSAFKDFGRTFLAFLLVSLFTFLWSLLFIVPGIIKGYSYSQTFFILRDNPSISALDAITESRHMMNGYKGKLFGLSLTFLLWYLIPIAILIASAVIFSIGVLTGDYNYMNGNGSVVNALGFGISMGAIVLFFLGLLVMVAISIYLFPYMATTFAVFHDELFGDTTTLEEEVFTETDYTTNDFDAPSHPDEFGPDKLEEEKPNDPR
;
A
#
# COMPACT_ATOMS: atom_id res chain seq x y z
N MET A 1 -13.86 11.72 -4.43
CA MET A 1 -12.76 11.38 -3.48
C MET A 1 -12.35 12.51 -2.50
N LEU A 2 -12.22 12.21 -1.19
CA LEU A 2 -11.74 13.13 -0.12
C LEU A 2 -10.35 13.76 -0.35
N THR A 3 -10.06 14.92 0.25
CA THR A 3 -8.71 15.52 0.22
C THR A 3 -7.72 14.73 1.11
N ASN A 4 -6.40 14.87 0.84
CA ASN A 4 -5.37 14.20 1.66
C ASN A 4 -5.42 14.58 3.15
N ALA A 5 -5.89 15.80 3.47
CA ALA A 5 -6.06 16.23 4.86
C ALA A 5 -7.26 15.53 5.52
N GLU A 6 -8.35 15.38 4.79
CA GLU A 6 -9.56 14.67 5.27
C GLU A 6 -9.29 13.18 5.45
N ILE A 7 -8.64 12.51 4.50
CA ILE A 7 -8.27 11.08 4.62
C ILE A 7 -7.47 10.84 5.90
N ARG A 8 -6.46 11.68 6.16
CA ARG A 8 -5.66 11.63 7.39
C ARG A 8 -6.48 11.90 8.64
N ARG A 9 -7.41 12.87 8.59
CA ARG A 9 -8.28 13.19 9.72
C ARG A 9 -9.20 12.01 10.04
N THR A 10 -9.82 11.40 9.03
CA THR A 10 -10.66 10.20 9.14
C THR A 10 -9.88 9.04 9.72
N ALA A 11 -8.67 8.76 9.20
CA ALA A 11 -7.82 7.71 9.74
C ALA A 11 -7.47 7.95 11.22
N LYS A 12 -7.18 9.20 11.60
CA LYS A 12 -6.90 9.55 12.99
C LYS A 12 -8.12 9.40 13.89
N SER A 13 -9.33 9.73 13.43
CA SER A 13 -10.56 9.53 14.22
C SER A 13 -10.89 8.06 14.39
N THR A 14 -10.76 7.26 13.33
CA THR A 14 -11.05 5.82 13.38
C THR A 14 -10.07 5.06 14.28
N LEU A 15 -8.83 5.54 14.37
CA LEU A 15 -7.83 4.96 15.27
C LEU A 15 -8.08 5.32 16.76
N GLN A 16 -8.96 6.28 17.06
CA GLN A 16 -9.33 6.58 18.45
C GLN A 16 -10.00 5.36 19.08
N GLY A 17 -9.59 5.00 20.30
CA GLY A 17 -10.00 3.75 20.96
C GLY A 17 -9.16 2.53 20.59
N HIS A 18 -8.55 2.50 19.38
CA HIS A 18 -7.80 1.34 18.88
C HIS A 18 -6.27 1.47 18.95
N TRP A 19 -5.73 2.63 19.38
CA TRP A 19 -4.28 2.86 19.45
C TRP A 19 -3.50 1.75 20.16
N GLY A 20 -3.97 1.27 21.32
CA GLY A 20 -3.27 0.24 22.09
C GLY A 20 -3.13 -1.07 21.32
N ILE A 21 -4.22 -1.54 20.72
CA ILE A 21 -4.21 -2.79 19.95
C ILE A 21 -3.42 -2.64 18.65
N SER A 22 -3.53 -1.50 17.95
CA SER A 22 -2.77 -1.25 16.73
C SER A 22 -1.27 -1.17 16.97
N ILE A 23 -0.84 -0.55 18.08
CA ILE A 23 0.56 -0.55 18.52
C ILE A 23 1.00 -1.98 18.85
N GLY A 24 0.16 -2.75 19.56
CA GLY A 24 0.43 -4.16 19.86
C GLY A 24 0.63 -5.00 18.60
N VAL A 25 -0.25 -4.83 17.61
CA VAL A 25 -0.14 -5.51 16.30
C VAL A 25 1.14 -5.14 15.57
N TYR A 26 1.46 -3.84 15.52
CA TYR A 26 2.71 -3.37 14.94
C TYR A 26 3.93 -3.99 15.64
N LEU A 27 4.03 -3.88 16.95
CA LEU A 27 5.16 -4.41 17.72
C LEU A 27 5.30 -5.92 17.57
N LEU A 28 4.19 -6.66 17.61
CA LEU A 28 4.19 -8.10 17.42
C LEU A 28 4.68 -8.48 16.01
N SER A 29 4.18 -7.80 14.97
CA SER A 29 4.64 -8.03 13.59
C SER A 29 6.13 -7.73 13.41
N VAL A 30 6.65 -6.70 14.06
CA VAL A 30 8.09 -6.37 14.06
C VAL A 30 8.88 -7.46 14.77
N ILE A 31 8.46 -7.88 15.97
CA ILE A 31 9.14 -8.94 16.74
C ILE A 31 9.20 -10.24 15.94
N ILE A 32 8.08 -10.66 15.33
CA ILE A 32 8.04 -11.87 14.50
C ILE A 32 8.96 -11.72 13.30
N SER A 33 8.90 -10.60 12.58
CA SER A 33 9.73 -10.36 11.40
C SER A 33 11.22 -10.32 11.75
N SER A 34 11.59 -9.70 12.88
CA SER A 34 12.96 -9.68 13.40
C SER A 34 13.42 -11.08 13.80
N ALA A 35 12.60 -11.86 14.50
CA ALA A 35 12.93 -13.24 14.86
C ALA A 35 13.15 -14.11 13.61
N VAL A 36 12.26 -14.02 12.62
CA VAL A 36 12.41 -14.73 11.34
C VAL A 36 13.71 -14.33 10.64
N SER A 37 14.01 -13.02 10.58
CA SER A 37 15.24 -12.51 9.96
C SER A 37 16.50 -12.97 10.72
N SER A 38 16.51 -12.93 12.05
CA SER A 38 17.64 -13.39 12.86
C SER A 38 17.85 -14.90 12.79
N LEU A 39 16.79 -15.70 12.65
CA LEU A 39 16.85 -17.16 12.60
C LEU A 39 17.15 -17.71 11.20
N LEU A 40 16.78 -17.00 10.13
CA LEU A 40 16.93 -17.49 8.77
C LEU A 40 17.92 -16.67 7.94
N GLY A 41 18.17 -15.40 8.29
CA GLY A 41 18.94 -14.45 7.48
C GLY A 41 20.42 -14.80 7.31
N TRP A 42 20.97 -15.67 8.15
CA TRP A 42 22.33 -16.19 8.01
C TRP A 42 22.46 -17.30 6.97
N ILE A 43 21.35 -17.86 6.48
CA ILE A 43 21.34 -18.84 5.37
C ILE A 43 21.20 -18.07 4.05
N PRO A 44 22.24 -18.02 3.20
CA PRO A 44 22.17 -17.29 1.93
C PRO A 44 21.06 -17.85 1.04
N VAL A 45 20.32 -16.96 0.38
CA VAL A 45 19.24 -17.26 -0.59
C VAL A 45 18.04 -18.03 0.01
N ILE A 46 18.24 -19.23 0.54
CA ILE A 46 17.19 -20.08 1.10
C ILE A 46 16.54 -19.41 2.32
N GLY A 47 17.35 -18.81 3.20
CA GLY A 47 16.84 -18.11 4.38
C GLY A 47 15.92 -16.93 4.03
N TRP A 48 16.24 -16.23 2.94
CA TRP A 48 15.40 -15.14 2.43
C TRP A 48 14.07 -15.64 1.89
N ILE A 49 14.09 -16.73 1.11
CA ILE A 49 12.87 -17.35 0.57
C ILE A 49 11.97 -17.87 1.68
N LEU A 50 12.54 -18.61 2.64
CA LEU A 50 11.81 -19.12 3.80
C LEU A 50 11.29 -17.98 4.70
N GLY A 51 12.07 -16.89 4.82
CA GLY A 51 11.64 -15.69 5.53
C GLY A 51 10.40 -15.07 4.92
N MET A 52 10.38 -14.89 3.59
CA MET A 52 9.22 -14.37 2.85
C MET A 52 7.97 -15.24 3.00
N LEU A 53 8.13 -16.56 3.15
CA LEU A 53 7.03 -17.49 3.35
C LEU A 53 6.22 -17.18 4.62
N ILE A 54 6.90 -16.69 5.66
CA ILE A 54 6.28 -16.35 6.95
C ILE A 54 5.88 -14.87 6.97
N THR A 55 6.77 -13.98 6.54
CA THR A 55 6.56 -12.52 6.65
C THR A 55 5.55 -11.99 5.63
N GLY A 56 5.39 -12.64 4.47
CA GLY A 56 4.45 -12.24 3.43
C GLY A 56 3.00 -12.24 3.92
N PRO A 57 2.45 -13.38 4.35
CA PRO A 57 1.09 -13.43 4.90
C PRO A 57 0.91 -12.58 6.15
N ILE A 58 1.91 -12.48 7.05
CA ILE A 58 1.83 -11.57 8.21
C ILE A 58 1.65 -10.12 7.74
N SER A 59 2.42 -9.69 6.74
CA SER A 59 2.33 -8.33 6.21
C SER A 59 0.93 -8.05 5.65
N ILE A 60 0.35 -8.99 4.92
CA ILE A 60 -1.01 -8.87 4.39
C ILE A 60 -2.06 -8.90 5.50
N GLY A 61 -1.90 -9.76 6.50
CA GLY A 61 -2.82 -9.83 7.62
C GLY A 61 -2.80 -8.57 8.48
N VAL A 62 -1.65 -7.91 8.64
CA VAL A 62 -1.56 -6.57 9.24
C VAL A 62 -2.32 -5.54 8.38
N VAL A 63 -2.18 -5.57 7.05
CA VAL A 63 -2.97 -4.71 6.15
C VAL A 63 -4.47 -4.94 6.34
N TRP A 64 -4.91 -6.20 6.41
CA TRP A 64 -6.32 -6.54 6.65
C TRP A 64 -6.80 -6.10 8.03
N PHE A 65 -5.96 -6.21 9.07
CA PHE A 65 -6.28 -5.71 10.41
C PHE A 65 -6.56 -4.20 10.40
N PHE A 66 -5.71 -3.40 9.75
CA PHE A 66 -5.91 -1.95 9.67
C PHE A 66 -7.10 -1.56 8.78
N LEU A 67 -7.41 -2.35 7.76
CA LEU A 67 -8.64 -2.18 6.99
C LEU A 67 -9.89 -2.55 7.81
N ALA A 68 -9.79 -3.46 8.78
CA ALA A 68 -10.92 -3.78 9.65
C ALA A 68 -11.19 -2.61 10.60
N ILE A 69 -10.12 -2.07 11.20
CA ILE A 69 -10.20 -0.84 11.99
C ILE A 69 -10.79 0.30 11.18
N SER A 70 -10.34 0.56 9.94
CA SER A 70 -10.85 1.66 9.12
C SER A 70 -12.37 1.59 8.89
N ARG A 71 -12.91 0.37 8.85
CA ARG A 71 -14.34 0.07 8.68
C ARG A 71 -15.13 0.02 10.00
N GLN A 72 -14.54 0.48 11.10
CA GLN A 72 -15.15 0.48 12.43
C GLN A 72 -15.42 -0.93 12.99
N ASP A 73 -14.70 -1.95 12.50
CA ASP A 73 -14.68 -3.26 13.14
C ASP A 73 -13.80 -3.20 14.40
N GLU A 74 -14.01 -4.13 15.34
CA GLU A 74 -13.18 -4.32 16.53
C GLU A 74 -12.32 -5.61 16.40
N PRO A 75 -11.30 -5.64 15.52
CA PRO A 75 -10.48 -6.83 15.33
C PRO A 75 -9.60 -7.07 16.56
N ASP A 76 -9.43 -8.33 16.95
CA ASP A 76 -8.47 -8.72 17.96
C ASP A 76 -7.06 -8.92 17.36
N VAL A 77 -6.05 -9.10 18.22
CA VAL A 77 -4.65 -9.27 17.78
C VAL A 77 -4.48 -10.48 16.87
N SER A 78 -5.25 -11.55 17.07
CA SER A 78 -5.14 -12.77 16.25
C SER A 78 -5.55 -12.55 14.79
N TYR A 79 -6.32 -11.49 14.51
CA TYR A 79 -6.76 -11.14 13.18
C TYR A 79 -5.59 -10.86 12.23
N MET A 80 -4.42 -10.42 12.70
CA MET A 80 -3.24 -10.27 11.82
C MET A 80 -2.76 -11.59 11.19
N PHE A 81 -3.19 -12.74 11.73
CA PHE A 81 -2.88 -14.06 11.19
C PHE A 81 -3.95 -14.57 10.23
N SER A 82 -5.01 -13.79 9.96
CA SER A 82 -6.12 -14.22 9.10
C SER A 82 -5.67 -14.56 7.68
N ALA A 83 -4.64 -13.88 7.16
CA ALA A 83 -4.08 -14.14 5.84
C ALA A 83 -3.50 -15.55 5.67
N PHE A 84 -3.10 -16.22 6.77
CA PHE A 84 -2.66 -17.62 6.72
C PHE A 84 -3.79 -18.60 6.38
N LYS A 85 -5.06 -18.23 6.58
CA LYS A 85 -6.21 -19.06 6.19
C LYS A 85 -6.29 -19.22 4.67
N ASP A 86 -5.81 -18.22 3.93
CA ASP A 86 -5.69 -18.24 2.46
C ASP A 86 -4.23 -18.05 2.05
N PHE A 87 -3.37 -18.92 2.61
CA PHE A 87 -1.92 -18.81 2.48
C PHE A 87 -1.45 -18.78 1.02
N GLY A 88 -1.95 -19.68 0.19
CA GLY A 88 -1.49 -19.83 -1.20
C GLY A 88 -1.67 -18.53 -1.99
N ARG A 89 -2.83 -17.89 -1.85
CA ARG A 89 -3.15 -16.68 -2.60
C ARG A 89 -2.48 -15.44 -2.03
N THR A 90 -2.45 -15.32 -0.71
CA THR A 90 -1.80 -14.19 -0.03
C THR A 90 -0.28 -14.21 -0.25
N PHE A 91 0.37 -15.37 -0.09
CA PHE A 91 1.79 -15.52 -0.38
C PHE A 91 2.10 -15.23 -1.85
N LEU A 92 1.30 -15.78 -2.78
CA LEU A 92 1.48 -15.54 -4.21
C LEU A 92 1.34 -14.06 -4.56
N ALA A 93 0.31 -13.38 -4.05
CA ALA A 93 0.14 -11.93 -4.25
C ALA A 93 1.35 -11.14 -3.71
N PHE A 94 1.80 -11.44 -2.50
CA PHE A 94 2.99 -10.80 -1.92
C PHE A 94 4.24 -11.01 -2.78
N LEU A 95 4.45 -12.25 -3.25
CA LEU A 95 5.58 -12.62 -4.08
C LEU A 95 5.54 -11.87 -5.43
N LEU A 96 4.40 -11.84 -6.11
CA LEU A 96 4.27 -11.18 -7.42
C LEU A 96 4.40 -9.67 -7.31
N VAL A 97 3.76 -9.04 -6.32
CA VAL A 97 3.91 -7.59 -6.08
C VAL A 97 5.36 -7.24 -5.80
N SER A 98 6.05 -8.04 -4.97
CA SER A 98 7.46 -7.85 -4.65
C SER A 98 8.34 -8.02 -5.88
N LEU A 99 8.13 -9.10 -6.65
CA LEU A 99 8.88 -9.40 -7.87
C LEU A 99 8.70 -8.31 -8.93
N PHE A 100 7.46 -7.93 -9.25
CA PHE A 100 7.20 -6.90 -10.25
C PHE A 100 7.78 -5.56 -9.82
N THR A 101 7.59 -5.16 -8.56
CA THR A 101 8.19 -3.92 -8.04
C THR A 101 9.72 -3.97 -8.14
N PHE A 102 10.36 -5.09 -7.79
CA PHE A 102 11.80 -5.26 -7.90
C PHE A 102 12.29 -5.16 -9.35
N LEU A 103 11.62 -5.81 -10.30
CA LEU A 103 11.97 -5.73 -11.73
C LEU A 103 11.87 -4.31 -12.28
N TRP A 104 10.84 -3.56 -11.88
CA TRP A 104 10.69 -2.15 -12.27
C TRP A 104 11.76 -1.25 -11.64
N SER A 105 12.10 -1.49 -10.37
CA SER A 105 13.16 -0.78 -9.67
C SER A 105 14.54 -1.05 -10.24
N LEU A 106 14.78 -2.26 -10.78
CA LEU A 106 16.04 -2.62 -11.44
C LEU A 106 16.25 -1.85 -12.75
N LEU A 107 15.17 -1.58 -13.48
CA LEU A 107 15.23 -0.76 -14.69
C LEU A 107 15.58 0.69 -14.34
N PHE A 108 14.81 1.29 -13.42
CA PHE A 108 15.07 2.61 -12.87
C PHE A 108 14.31 2.81 -11.54
N ILE A 109 14.86 3.63 -10.65
CA ILE A 109 14.26 3.92 -9.33
C ILE A 109 12.87 4.57 -9.47
N VAL A 110 12.70 5.56 -10.36
CA VAL A 110 11.45 6.32 -10.50
C VAL A 110 10.29 5.44 -11.01
N PRO A 111 10.43 4.67 -12.11
CA PRO A 111 9.45 3.66 -12.52
C PRO A 111 9.13 2.63 -11.43
N GLY A 112 10.13 2.18 -10.66
CA GLY A 112 9.94 1.30 -9.51
C GLY A 112 8.96 1.87 -8.48
N ILE A 113 9.14 3.13 -8.09
CA ILE A 113 8.25 3.84 -7.15
C ILE A 113 6.82 3.95 -7.72
N ILE A 114 6.67 4.37 -8.98
CA ILE A 114 5.36 4.53 -9.62
C ILE A 114 4.60 3.20 -9.70
N LYS A 115 5.30 2.10 -10.02
CA LYS A 115 4.71 0.77 -10.09
C LYS A 115 4.39 0.22 -8.70
N GLY A 116 5.23 0.48 -7.70
CA GLY A 116 4.91 0.20 -6.30
C GLY A 116 3.58 0.81 -5.87
N TYR A 117 3.33 2.10 -6.17
CA TYR A 117 2.03 2.71 -5.91
C TYR A 117 0.90 2.11 -6.73
N SER A 118 1.15 1.71 -7.98
CA SER A 118 0.14 1.06 -8.82
C SER A 118 -0.33 -0.29 -8.26
N TYR A 119 0.50 -0.97 -7.46
CA TYR A 119 0.17 -2.26 -6.83
C TYR A 119 -0.28 -2.14 -5.38
N SER A 120 -0.31 -0.93 -4.82
CA SER A 120 -0.59 -0.69 -3.39
C SER A 120 -1.95 -1.21 -2.92
N GLN A 121 -2.93 -1.32 -3.81
CA GLN A 121 -4.30 -1.73 -3.47
C GLN A 121 -4.51 -3.24 -3.51
N THR A 122 -3.57 -3.98 -4.10
CA THR A 122 -3.65 -5.44 -4.30
C THR A 122 -4.06 -6.20 -3.05
N PHE A 123 -3.45 -5.88 -1.91
CA PHE A 123 -3.71 -6.63 -0.66
C PHE A 123 -5.07 -6.32 -0.04
N PHE A 124 -5.60 -5.11 -0.23
CA PHE A 124 -6.94 -4.75 0.21
C PHE A 124 -8.00 -5.43 -0.67
N ILE A 125 -7.83 -5.39 -2.00
CA ILE A 125 -8.70 -6.07 -2.98
C ILE A 125 -8.78 -7.57 -2.69
N LEU A 126 -7.66 -8.18 -2.31
CA LEU A 126 -7.62 -9.61 -1.97
C LEU A 126 -8.48 -9.98 -0.75
N ARG A 127 -8.70 -9.02 0.17
CA ARG A 127 -9.61 -9.17 1.30
C ARG A 127 -11.06 -9.02 0.86
N ASP A 128 -11.32 -7.99 0.05
CA ASP A 128 -12.67 -7.59 -0.33
C ASP A 128 -13.30 -8.53 -1.36
N ASN A 129 -12.47 -9.17 -2.18
CA ASN A 129 -12.89 -10.22 -3.09
C ASN A 129 -12.18 -11.54 -2.76
N PRO A 130 -12.78 -12.40 -1.91
CA PRO A 130 -12.20 -13.68 -1.55
C PRO A 130 -12.12 -14.73 -2.67
N SER A 131 -12.57 -14.45 -3.90
CA SER A 131 -12.44 -15.37 -5.04
C SER A 131 -11.48 -14.87 -6.13
N ILE A 132 -11.04 -13.60 -6.07
CA ILE A 132 -10.12 -13.02 -7.05
C ILE A 132 -8.74 -13.69 -6.98
N SER A 133 -8.12 -13.95 -8.13
CA SER A 133 -6.75 -14.47 -8.16
C SER A 133 -5.72 -13.39 -7.77
N ALA A 134 -4.52 -13.81 -7.38
CA ALA A 134 -3.44 -12.88 -7.04
C ALA A 134 -3.05 -11.96 -8.22
N LEU A 135 -3.04 -12.48 -9.45
CA LEU A 135 -2.72 -11.71 -10.65
C LEU A 135 -3.82 -10.73 -11.03
N ASP A 136 -5.08 -11.15 -10.88
CA ASP A 136 -6.23 -10.31 -11.17
C ASP A 136 -6.32 -9.18 -10.15
N ALA A 137 -6.07 -9.43 -8.87
CA ALA A 137 -5.99 -8.40 -7.83
C ALA A 137 -4.91 -7.34 -8.13
N ILE A 138 -3.75 -7.76 -8.66
CA ILE A 138 -2.68 -6.82 -9.09
C ILE A 138 -3.15 -5.99 -10.29
N THR A 139 -3.88 -6.60 -11.21
CA THR A 139 -4.41 -5.93 -12.40
C THR A 139 -5.47 -4.92 -12.01
N GLU A 140 -6.38 -5.30 -11.13
CA GLU A 140 -7.42 -4.42 -10.58
C GLU A 140 -6.80 -3.25 -9.82
N SER A 141 -5.81 -3.51 -8.96
CA SER A 141 -5.06 -2.45 -8.28
C SER A 141 -4.45 -1.44 -9.27
N ARG A 142 -3.93 -1.90 -10.42
CA ARG A 142 -3.38 -0.99 -11.43
C ARG A 142 -4.45 -0.12 -12.07
N HIS A 143 -5.63 -0.69 -12.32
CA HIS A 143 -6.77 -0.02 -12.92
C HIS A 143 -7.31 1.05 -11.96
N MET A 144 -7.67 0.66 -10.74
CA MET A 144 -8.14 1.56 -9.68
C MET A 144 -7.15 2.69 -9.38
N MET A 145 -5.84 2.41 -9.43
CA MET A 145 -4.82 3.43 -9.14
C MET A 145 -4.56 4.40 -10.30
N ASN A 146 -5.18 4.24 -11.47
CA ASN A 146 -4.99 5.17 -12.57
C ASN A 146 -5.54 6.55 -12.19
N GLY A 147 -4.77 7.62 -12.44
CA GLY A 147 -5.09 8.97 -11.94
C GLY A 147 -4.81 9.22 -10.43
N TYR A 148 -4.72 8.19 -9.60
CA TYR A 148 -4.61 8.33 -8.13
C TYR A 148 -3.22 8.10 -7.52
N LYS A 149 -2.23 7.66 -8.31
CA LYS A 149 -0.85 7.42 -7.84
C LYS A 149 -0.20 8.66 -7.20
N GLY A 150 -0.39 9.84 -7.81
CA GLY A 150 0.16 11.10 -7.29
C GLY A 150 -0.45 11.49 -5.94
N LYS A 151 -1.73 11.16 -5.73
CA LYS A 151 -2.43 11.41 -4.48
C LYS A 151 -1.87 10.55 -3.34
N LEU A 152 -1.71 9.25 -3.61
CA LEU A 152 -1.09 8.31 -2.66
C LEU A 152 0.38 8.65 -2.38
N PHE A 153 1.12 9.13 -3.39
CA PHE A 153 2.48 9.65 -3.21
C PHE A 153 2.51 10.84 -2.24
N GLY A 154 1.65 11.85 -2.43
CA GLY A 154 1.59 13.01 -1.53
C GLY A 154 1.19 12.63 -0.10
N LEU A 155 0.31 11.64 0.04
CA LEU A 155 -0.07 11.07 1.33
C LEU A 155 1.13 10.42 2.01
N SER A 156 1.83 9.54 1.28
CA SER A 156 3.04 8.84 1.75
C SER A 156 4.17 9.79 2.13
N LEU A 157 4.35 10.85 1.34
CA LEU A 157 5.38 11.87 1.60
C LEU A 157 5.16 12.56 2.94
N THR A 158 3.91 12.80 3.34
CA THR A 158 3.59 13.41 4.65
C THR A 158 4.12 12.55 5.80
N PHE A 159 4.06 11.22 5.68
CA PHE A 159 4.59 10.30 6.69
C PHE A 159 6.12 10.15 6.58
N LEU A 160 6.65 10.10 5.36
CA LEU A 160 8.09 9.95 5.13
C LEU A 160 8.91 11.10 5.73
N LEU A 161 8.35 12.33 5.74
CA LEU A 161 9.00 13.49 6.36
C LEU A 161 9.30 13.31 7.85
N TRP A 162 8.49 12.57 8.59
CA TRP A 162 8.75 12.29 10.00
C TRP A 162 9.96 11.38 10.21
N TYR A 163 10.24 10.49 9.25
CA TYR A 163 11.40 9.61 9.29
C TYR A 163 12.71 10.32 8.92
N LEU A 164 12.67 11.51 8.31
CA LEU A 164 13.89 12.25 7.99
C LEU A 164 14.69 12.64 9.24
N ILE A 165 14.03 12.94 10.36
CA ILE A 165 14.67 13.33 11.62
C ILE A 165 15.54 12.20 12.19
N PRO A 166 15.00 11.00 12.49
CA PRO A 166 15.82 9.91 13.00
C PRO A 166 16.87 9.46 11.97
N ILE A 167 16.56 9.48 10.68
CA ILE A 167 17.54 9.16 9.62
C ILE A 167 18.72 10.13 9.65
N ALA A 168 18.48 11.44 9.78
CA ALA A 168 19.54 12.43 9.88
C ALA A 168 20.44 12.21 11.11
N ILE A 169 19.85 11.84 12.26
CA ILE A 169 20.60 11.50 13.48
C ILE A 169 21.48 10.26 13.24
N LEU A 170 20.94 9.23 12.59
CA LEU A 170 21.69 8.01 12.28
C LEU A 170 22.83 8.27 11.30
N ILE A 171 22.62 9.05 10.24
CA ILE A 171 23.66 9.45 9.31
C ILE A 171 24.76 10.24 10.03
N ALA A 172 24.37 11.24 10.83
CA ALA A 172 25.33 12.02 11.61
C ALA A 172 26.16 11.13 12.55
N SER A 173 25.51 10.18 13.25
CA SER A 173 26.22 9.24 14.11
C SER A 173 27.22 8.37 13.33
N ALA A 174 26.86 7.88 12.15
CA ALA A 174 27.78 7.09 11.31
C ALA A 174 28.97 7.92 10.80
N VAL A 175 28.73 9.19 10.42
CA VAL A 175 29.79 10.11 10.00
C VAL A 175 30.75 10.40 11.17
N ILE A 176 30.22 10.74 12.35
CA ILE A 176 31.04 11.01 13.55
C ILE A 176 31.83 9.76 13.95
N PHE A 177 31.21 8.59 13.90
CA PHE A 177 31.89 7.32 14.18
C PHE A 177 33.07 7.12 13.23
N SER A 178 32.86 7.35 11.93
CA SER A 178 33.90 7.23 10.90
C SER A 178 35.05 8.20 11.12
N ILE A 179 34.76 9.45 11.52
CA ILE A 179 35.78 10.45 11.89
C ILE A 179 36.59 10.00 13.11
N GLY A 180 35.94 9.45 14.13
CA GLY A 180 36.60 8.95 15.34
C GLY A 180 37.59 7.82 15.03
N VAL A 181 37.17 6.86 14.19
CA VAL A 181 38.03 5.74 13.74
C VAL A 181 39.23 6.26 12.94
N LEU A 182 38.99 7.10 11.91
CA LEU A 182 40.06 7.64 11.08
C LEU A 182 41.06 8.49 11.87
N THR A 183 40.58 9.24 12.87
CA THR A 183 41.44 10.02 13.77
C THR A 183 42.31 9.10 14.61
N GLY A 184 41.76 8.00 15.13
CA GLY A 184 42.54 7.01 15.87
C GLY A 184 43.64 6.38 15.01
N ASP A 185 43.29 5.92 13.80
CA ASP A 185 44.21 5.24 12.89
C ASP A 185 45.35 6.17 12.41
N TYR A 186 45.02 7.40 12.01
CA TYR A 186 46.01 8.38 11.55
C TYR A 186 47.06 8.71 12.62
N ASN A 187 46.64 8.84 13.87
CA ASN A 187 47.55 9.18 14.97
C ASN A 187 48.39 7.99 15.42
N TYR A 188 47.82 6.78 15.39
CA TYR A 188 48.57 5.55 15.63
C TYR A 188 49.73 5.38 14.64
N MET A 189 49.50 5.66 13.35
CA MET A 189 50.52 5.56 12.31
C MET A 189 51.63 6.63 12.42
N ASN A 190 51.31 7.82 12.92
CA ASN A 190 52.27 8.94 13.01
C ASN A 190 53.04 9.01 14.34
N GLY A 191 52.82 8.07 15.26
CA GLY A 191 53.45 8.09 16.58
C GLY A 191 53.00 9.27 17.47
N ASN A 192 51.91 9.96 17.10
CA ASN A 192 51.31 11.00 17.92
C ASN A 192 50.63 10.35 19.14
N GLY A 193 50.91 10.87 20.34
CA GLY A 193 50.78 10.14 21.60
C GLY A 193 49.37 9.67 22.02
N SER A 194 49.35 8.93 23.13
CA SER A 194 48.18 8.26 23.73
C SER A 194 46.92 9.12 23.90
N VAL A 195 47.09 10.44 24.11
CA VAL A 195 45.97 11.37 24.33
C VAL A 195 45.11 11.53 23.08
N VAL A 196 45.69 11.58 21.89
CA VAL A 196 44.92 11.78 20.64
C VAL A 196 44.19 10.49 20.24
N ASN A 197 44.80 9.33 20.51
CA ASN A 197 44.12 8.03 20.35
C ASN A 197 42.92 7.91 21.31
N ALA A 198 43.05 8.43 22.54
CA ALA A 198 41.93 8.48 23.48
C ALA A 198 40.80 9.41 23.01
N LEU A 199 41.12 10.52 22.31
CA LEU A 199 40.13 11.39 21.70
C LEU A 199 39.37 10.69 20.56
N GLY A 200 40.07 10.01 19.66
CA GLY A 200 39.44 9.22 18.58
C GLY A 200 38.49 8.16 19.11
N PHE A 201 38.92 7.41 20.13
CA PHE A 201 38.08 6.45 20.84
C PHE A 201 36.85 7.12 21.49
N GLY A 202 37.04 8.24 22.18
CA GLY A 202 35.95 9.00 22.82
C GLY A 202 34.89 9.47 21.80
N ILE A 203 35.32 9.94 20.63
CA ILE A 203 34.43 10.33 19.53
C ILE A 203 33.62 9.13 19.03
N SER A 204 34.27 7.99 18.78
CA SER A 204 33.60 6.77 18.33
C SER A 204 32.58 6.25 19.36
N MET A 205 32.94 6.28 20.65
CA MET A 205 32.01 5.88 21.72
C MET A 205 30.81 6.83 21.83
N GLY A 206 31.04 8.14 21.75
CA GLY A 206 29.96 9.14 21.70
C GLY A 206 29.04 8.94 20.50
N ALA A 207 29.60 8.59 19.34
CA ALA A 207 28.83 8.29 18.14
C ALA A 207 27.94 7.05 18.29
N ILE A 208 28.42 5.99 18.96
CA ILE A 208 27.61 4.80 19.26
C ILE A 208 26.42 5.15 20.15
N VAL A 209 26.63 5.98 21.19
CA VAL A 209 25.53 6.44 22.05
C VAL A 209 24.51 7.24 21.23
N LEU A 210 24.96 8.14 20.36
CA LEU A 210 24.09 8.90 19.46
C LEU A 210 23.35 8.00 18.47
N PHE A 211 23.98 6.94 17.97
CA PHE A 211 23.37 5.96 17.09
C PHE A 211 22.21 5.24 17.79
N PHE A 212 22.42 4.73 19.01
CA PHE A 212 21.35 4.09 19.79
C PHE A 212 20.23 5.06 20.17
N LEU A 213 20.56 6.32 20.48
CA LEU A 213 19.56 7.36 20.69
C LEU A 213 18.73 7.60 19.42
N GLY A 214 19.39 7.68 18.26
CA GLY A 214 18.73 7.78 16.95
C GLY A 214 17.80 6.59 16.67
N LEU A 215 18.24 5.37 16.98
CA LEU A 215 17.40 4.16 16.87
C LEU A 215 16.19 4.22 17.81
N LEU A 216 16.37 4.67 19.05
CA LEU A 216 15.26 4.82 20.00
C LEU A 216 14.24 5.83 19.50
N VAL A 217 14.69 6.99 18.99
CA VAL A 217 13.82 7.99 18.37
C VAL A 217 13.09 7.41 17.15
N MET A 218 13.79 6.64 16.31
CA MET A 218 13.19 5.97 15.15
C MET A 218 12.07 5.02 15.57
N VAL A 219 12.31 4.16 16.56
CA VAL A 219 11.32 3.22 17.10
C VAL A 219 10.13 3.96 17.71
N ALA A 220 10.38 5.00 18.51
CA ALA A 220 9.33 5.80 19.13
C ALA A 220 8.42 6.46 18.09
N ILE A 221 9.01 7.03 17.03
CA ILE A 221 8.25 7.60 15.92
C ILE A 221 7.46 6.50 15.20
N SER A 222 8.07 5.35 14.90
CA SER A 222 7.39 4.25 14.20
C SER A 222 6.20 3.69 14.98
N ILE A 223 6.29 3.57 16.30
CA ILE A 223 5.19 3.11 17.16
C ILE A 223 3.92 3.96 16.95
N TYR A 224 4.08 5.27 16.83
CA TYR A 224 2.96 6.17 16.58
C TYR A 224 2.57 6.22 15.09
N LEU A 225 3.57 6.32 14.23
CA LEU A 225 3.36 6.67 12.82
C LEU A 225 2.86 5.48 11.99
N PHE A 226 3.29 4.25 12.31
CA PHE A 226 2.91 3.07 11.55
C PHE A 226 1.40 2.79 11.64
N PRO A 227 0.77 2.70 12.84
CA PRO A 227 -0.68 2.55 12.94
C PRO A 227 -1.46 3.63 12.19
N TYR A 228 -0.99 4.88 12.32
CA TYR A 228 -1.63 6.01 11.67
C TYR A 228 -1.52 5.91 10.14
N MET A 229 -0.34 5.60 9.61
CA MET A 229 -0.11 5.43 8.17
C MET A 229 -0.91 4.25 7.59
N ALA A 230 -0.88 3.09 8.25
CA ALA A 230 -1.57 1.90 7.77
C ALA A 230 -3.10 2.11 7.71
N THR A 231 -3.68 2.73 8.74
CA THR A 231 -5.10 3.12 8.75
C THR A 231 -5.40 4.15 7.65
N THR A 232 -4.48 5.09 7.40
CA THR A 232 -4.65 6.08 6.34
C THR A 232 -4.68 5.45 4.95
N PHE A 233 -3.85 4.45 4.69
CA PHE A 233 -3.89 3.71 3.43
C PHE A 233 -5.14 2.84 3.29
N ALA A 234 -5.65 2.30 4.40
CA ALA A 234 -6.93 1.60 4.41
C ALA A 234 -8.12 2.54 4.09
N VAL A 235 -8.18 3.71 4.73
CA VAL A 235 -9.22 4.73 4.42
C VAL A 235 -9.10 5.19 2.96
N PHE A 236 -7.86 5.37 2.46
CA PHE A 236 -7.64 5.70 1.06
C PHE A 236 -8.16 4.59 0.12
N HIS A 237 -8.03 3.33 0.49
CA HIS A 237 -8.57 2.20 -0.27
C HIS A 237 -10.09 2.25 -0.35
N ASP A 238 -10.78 2.39 0.79
CA ASP A 238 -12.25 2.44 0.84
C ASP A 238 -12.80 3.61 -0.01
N GLU A 239 -12.16 4.78 0.06
CA GLU A 239 -12.49 5.95 -0.78
C GLU A 239 -12.28 5.69 -2.27
N LEU A 240 -11.18 5.02 -2.62
CA LEU A 240 -10.85 4.71 -4.00
C LEU A 240 -11.82 3.68 -4.59
N PHE A 241 -12.18 2.67 -3.79
CA PHE A 241 -13.13 1.64 -4.18
C PHE A 241 -14.50 2.24 -4.46
N GLY A 242 -15.01 3.08 -3.55
CA GLY A 242 -16.28 3.79 -3.74
C GLY A 242 -16.31 4.65 -5.01
N ASP A 243 -15.25 5.42 -5.27
CA ASP A 243 -15.13 6.27 -6.46
C ASP A 243 -15.10 5.43 -7.75
N THR A 244 -14.41 4.28 -7.75
CA THR A 244 -14.33 3.38 -8.92
C THR A 244 -15.69 2.77 -9.24
N THR A 245 -16.42 2.26 -8.23
CA THR A 245 -17.76 1.67 -8.44
C THR A 245 -18.75 2.70 -8.96
N THR A 246 -18.72 3.94 -8.45
CA THR A 246 -19.61 5.01 -8.96
C THR A 246 -19.36 5.33 -10.43
N LEU A 247 -18.09 5.34 -10.86
CA LEU A 247 -17.75 5.60 -12.26
C LEU A 247 -18.19 4.46 -13.18
N GLU A 248 -18.06 3.21 -12.73
CA GLU A 248 -18.55 2.05 -13.48
C GLU A 248 -20.08 2.05 -13.63
N GLU A 249 -20.81 2.41 -12.58
CA GLU A 249 -22.27 2.55 -12.60
C GLU A 249 -22.71 3.69 -13.54
N GLU A 250 -22.08 4.87 -13.46
CA GLU A 250 -22.39 6.01 -14.34
C GLU A 250 -22.15 5.64 -15.82
N VAL A 251 -21.00 5.04 -16.15
CA VAL A 251 -20.69 4.61 -17.52
C VAL A 251 -21.67 3.54 -18.02
N PHE A 252 -22.07 2.60 -17.18
CA PHE A 252 -23.06 1.58 -17.52
C PHE A 252 -24.43 2.20 -17.81
N THR A 253 -24.86 3.15 -16.99
CA THR A 253 -26.13 3.86 -17.24
C THR A 253 -26.09 4.67 -18.54
N GLU A 254 -25.02 5.41 -18.83
CA GLU A 254 -24.88 6.20 -20.07
C GLU A 254 -24.88 5.31 -21.32
N THR A 255 -24.21 4.16 -21.27
CA THR A 255 -24.21 3.21 -22.39
C THR A 255 -25.60 2.65 -22.67
N ASP A 256 -26.39 2.31 -21.64
CA ASP A 256 -27.76 1.80 -21.80
C ASP A 256 -28.72 2.85 -22.43
N TYR A 257 -28.58 4.14 -22.07
CA TYR A 257 -29.38 5.20 -22.71
C TYR A 257 -29.00 5.43 -24.18
N THR A 258 -27.72 5.33 -24.54
CA THR A 258 -27.27 5.54 -25.94
C THR A 258 -27.58 4.37 -26.87
N THR A 259 -27.75 3.15 -26.34
CA THR A 259 -28.10 1.97 -27.16
C THR A 259 -29.59 1.84 -27.46
N ASN A 260 -30.48 2.43 -26.65
CA ASN A 260 -31.93 2.32 -26.83
C ASN A 260 -32.53 3.33 -27.84
N ASP A 261 -31.75 4.29 -28.35
CA ASP A 261 -32.21 5.34 -29.28
C ASP A 261 -32.02 4.96 -30.77
N PHE A 262 -31.55 3.75 -31.08
CA PHE A 262 -31.37 3.24 -32.44
C PHE A 262 -32.50 2.31 -32.95
N ASP A 263 -33.50 2.01 -32.12
CA ASP A 263 -34.65 1.16 -32.48
C ASP A 263 -35.98 1.94 -32.55
N ALA A 264 -35.96 3.17 -33.09
CA ALA A 264 -37.20 3.83 -33.53
C ALA A 264 -37.57 3.33 -34.94
N PRO A 265 -38.69 2.60 -35.14
CA PRO A 265 -39.15 2.28 -36.48
C PRO A 265 -39.68 3.57 -37.12
N SER A 266 -38.88 4.20 -37.97
CA SER A 266 -39.36 5.23 -38.89
C SER A 266 -40.17 4.54 -39.99
N HIS A 267 -41.48 4.36 -39.78
CA HIS A 267 -42.42 3.97 -40.83
C HIS A 267 -43.37 5.14 -41.12
N PRO A 268 -43.19 5.87 -42.23
CA PRO A 268 -44.19 6.79 -42.75
C PRO A 268 -44.95 6.11 -43.90
N ASP A 269 -45.98 5.34 -43.58
CA ASP A 269 -46.87 4.72 -44.57
C ASP A 269 -48.22 5.47 -44.58
N GLU A 270 -48.23 6.70 -45.08
CA GLU A 270 -49.46 7.37 -45.53
C GLU A 270 -49.27 7.84 -46.97
N PHE A 271 -49.51 6.95 -47.94
CA PHE A 271 -49.89 7.33 -49.31
C PHE A 271 -50.51 6.11 -50.02
N GLY A 272 -51.82 5.91 -49.83
CA GLY A 272 -52.65 5.03 -50.66
C GLY A 272 -53.55 5.87 -51.56
N PRO A 273 -53.63 5.63 -52.88
CA PRO A 273 -54.45 6.43 -53.77
C PRO A 273 -55.91 5.98 -53.75
N ASP A 274 -56.77 6.99 -53.70
CA ASP A 274 -58.07 7.12 -54.35
C ASP A 274 -59.11 6.01 -54.20
N LYS A 275 -60.17 6.39 -53.47
CA LYS A 275 -61.51 5.83 -53.57
C LYS A 275 -62.04 6.01 -54.99
N LEU A 276 -62.37 4.90 -55.66
CA LEU A 276 -63.39 4.89 -56.69
C LEU A 276 -64.54 4.03 -56.19
N GLU A 277 -65.66 4.72 -55.97
CA GLU A 277 -67.00 4.15 -55.82
C GLU A 277 -67.37 3.44 -57.12
N GLU A 278 -67.87 2.21 -57.05
CA GLU A 278 -68.84 1.74 -58.05
C GLU A 278 -69.73 0.62 -57.49
N GLU A 279 -70.98 1.02 -57.32
CA GLU A 279 -72.28 0.34 -57.43
C GLU A 279 -72.57 -1.10 -56.95
N LYS A 280 -73.81 -1.17 -56.47
CA LYS A 280 -74.54 -2.24 -55.79
C LYS A 280 -74.95 -3.42 -56.70
N PRO A 281 -75.36 -4.54 -56.09
CA PRO A 281 -75.51 -5.83 -56.75
C PRO A 281 -76.88 -5.98 -57.44
N ASN A 282 -76.95 -6.83 -58.48
CA ASN A 282 -78.21 -7.38 -58.95
C ASN A 282 -78.09 -8.87 -59.28
N ASP A 283 -78.47 -9.67 -58.26
CA ASP A 283 -79.26 -10.92 -58.22
C ASP A 283 -78.91 -12.17 -59.10
N PRO A 284 -79.31 -13.39 -58.67
CA PRO A 284 -78.71 -14.66 -59.07
C PRO A 284 -79.47 -15.39 -60.19
N ARG A 285 -78.71 -16.27 -60.87
CA ARG A 285 -79.07 -17.17 -61.99
C ARG A 285 -79.19 -16.52 -63.36
#